data_AF-A0A925CYC9-F1
#
_entry.id   AF-A0A925CYC9-F1
#
_cell.length_a   1.000
_cell.length_b   1.000
_cell.length_c   1.000
_cell.angle_alpha   90.00
_cell.angle_beta   90.00
_cell.angle_gamma   90.00
#
_symmetry.space_group_name_H-M   'P 1'
#
loop_
_entity.id
_entity.type
_entity.pdbx_description
1 polymer ?
#
loop_
_entity_poly.entity_id
_entity_poly.type
_entity_poly.pdbx_seq_one_letter_code
_entity_poly.pdbx_strand_id
1 'polypeptide(L)'
;MFTGCNNDAGPDVSEIKVDVQTLRFEKDFFALDTNNLYPGLRALESKYDGFFRDFMINILGLPPISDTSVATLTAVRKFLSDYRPLKDSADKIFASFNTTESEIKKGLQYLKHYFPDYKAPQKIVTFIGPMDAFYEASLGGYGDVLTTDALATGLQLHLGSQFSFYHSPMGQALYPDYISRRFTPGSIPVNCMKNIIDDLYPEKIVGKPLVEQMIEKGKRLYILDKLIPAADDTVKIGYTSNQLKGCYANEGRIWNFFLTNNFLLTNDPAQLKSYLAESPTTAELGEGAPGNIGLFVGWQIVKKYMEKRETISLQQLLKTDARIIFDDSKYRPK
;
A
#
# COMPACT_ATOMS: atom_id res chain seq x y z
N MET A 1 -19.96 -23.17 16.60
CA MET A 1 -20.79 -22.12 15.97
C MET A 1 -19.93 -20.88 15.87
N PHE A 2 -19.44 -20.56 14.66
CA PHE A 2 -18.68 -19.34 14.40
C PHE A 2 -19.68 -18.22 14.11
N THR A 3 -20.00 -17.39 15.10
CA THR A 3 -20.62 -16.09 14.89
C THR A 3 -19.49 -15.10 14.60
N GLY A 4 -19.19 -14.90 13.31
CA GLY A 4 -18.12 -14.04 12.83
C GLY A 4 -18.59 -13.16 11.68
N CYS A 5 -19.67 -12.42 11.89
CA CYS A 5 -20.07 -11.28 11.06
C CYS A 5 -20.49 -10.15 12.00
N ASN A 6 -19.52 -9.51 12.66
CA ASN A 6 -19.69 -8.11 13.04
C ASN A 6 -19.11 -7.28 11.89
N ASN A 7 -19.89 -7.14 10.82
CA ASN A 7 -19.71 -6.02 9.90
C ASN A 7 -20.14 -4.78 10.68
N ASP A 8 -19.22 -4.24 11.49
CA ASP A 8 -19.32 -2.85 11.90
C ASP A 8 -19.09 -2.04 10.62
N ALA A 9 -20.17 -1.71 9.91
CA ALA A 9 -20.13 -1.15 8.55
C ALA A 9 -19.49 0.25 8.48
N GLY A 10 -18.90 0.71 9.59
CA GLY A 10 -18.40 2.06 9.76
C GLY A 10 -19.54 3.08 9.83
N PRO A 11 -19.19 4.36 10.01
CA PRO A 11 -20.15 5.45 9.87
C PRO A 11 -20.68 5.51 8.43
N ASP A 12 -21.93 5.93 8.24
CA ASP A 12 -22.43 6.22 6.91
C ASP A 12 -21.76 7.48 6.35
N VAL A 13 -20.99 7.30 5.27
CA VAL A 13 -20.27 8.37 4.57
C VAL A 13 -20.82 8.64 3.16
N SER A 14 -21.98 8.08 2.81
CA SER A 14 -22.59 8.19 1.47
C SER A 14 -22.82 9.64 1.01
N GLU A 15 -23.22 10.52 1.93
CA GLU A 15 -23.47 11.94 1.68
C GLU A 15 -22.20 12.81 1.60
N ILE A 16 -21.04 12.26 1.97
CA ILE A 16 -19.79 13.01 1.93
C ILE A 16 -19.34 13.18 0.47
N LYS A 17 -19.36 14.40 -0.02
CA LYS A 17 -18.90 14.72 -1.38
C LYS A 17 -17.38 14.64 -1.47
N VAL A 18 -16.91 13.75 -2.33
CA VAL A 18 -15.54 13.62 -2.83
C VAL A 18 -15.61 13.67 -4.34
N ASP A 19 -14.84 14.59 -4.92
CA ASP A 19 -14.65 14.70 -6.36
C ASP A 19 -13.28 14.12 -6.69
N VAL A 20 -13.27 12.96 -7.34
CA VAL A 20 -12.06 12.26 -7.76
C VAL A 20 -12.28 11.78 -9.19
N GLN A 21 -11.28 12.02 -10.04
CA GLN A 21 -11.32 11.65 -11.44
C GLN A 21 -10.14 10.75 -11.80
N THR A 22 -10.42 9.63 -12.49
CA THR A 22 -9.36 8.83 -13.10
C THR A 22 -8.88 9.42 -14.42
N LEU A 23 -7.57 9.64 -14.53
CA LEU A 23 -6.86 10.00 -15.75
C LEU A 23 -6.00 8.81 -16.21
N ARG A 24 -6.27 8.31 -17.42
CA ARG A 24 -5.63 7.11 -17.97
C ARG A 24 -4.33 7.45 -18.70
N PHE A 25 -3.28 7.83 -17.97
CA PHE A 25 -2.01 8.26 -18.56
C PHE A 25 -1.39 7.17 -19.45
N GLU A 26 -1.48 5.90 -19.05
CA GLU A 26 -0.97 4.79 -19.85
C GLU A 26 -1.65 4.67 -21.23
N LYS A 27 -2.92 5.07 -21.37
CA LYS A 27 -3.59 5.05 -22.68
C LYS A 27 -3.01 6.10 -23.60
N ASP A 28 -2.86 7.32 -23.09
CA ASP A 28 -2.36 8.44 -23.89
C ASP A 28 -0.87 8.31 -24.19
N PHE A 29 -0.07 7.86 -23.22
CA PHE A 29 1.36 7.65 -23.38
C PHE A 29 1.67 6.57 -24.43
N PHE A 30 0.94 5.43 -24.41
CA PHE A 30 1.14 4.38 -25.41
C PHE A 30 0.50 4.69 -26.78
N ALA A 31 -0.25 5.78 -26.91
CA ALA A 31 -0.81 6.27 -28.17
C ALA A 31 0.10 7.27 -28.91
N LEU A 32 1.25 7.64 -28.33
CA LEU A 32 2.20 8.57 -28.94
C LEU A 32 2.69 8.08 -30.32
N ASP A 33 2.85 9.02 -31.26
CA ASP A 33 3.50 8.76 -32.55
C ASP A 33 5.00 8.56 -32.34
N THR A 34 5.47 7.32 -32.49
CA THR A 34 6.87 6.96 -32.29
C THR A 34 7.81 7.56 -33.34
N ASN A 35 7.29 8.03 -34.48
CA ASN A 35 8.06 8.76 -35.49
C ASN A 35 8.26 10.24 -35.12
N ASN A 36 7.39 10.80 -34.28
CA ASN A 36 7.44 12.20 -33.87
C ASN A 36 6.97 12.41 -32.41
N LEU A 37 7.79 11.95 -31.46
CA LEU A 37 7.43 11.87 -30.05
C LEU A 37 7.30 13.24 -29.36
N TYR A 38 8.13 14.23 -29.72
CA TYR A 38 8.27 15.45 -28.93
C TYR A 38 6.96 16.25 -28.77
N PRO A 39 6.17 16.52 -29.85
CA PRO A 39 4.89 17.21 -29.71
C PRO A 39 3.90 16.47 -28.80
N GLY A 40 3.83 15.14 -28.93
CA GLY A 40 2.94 14.32 -28.10
C GLY A 40 3.35 14.34 -26.63
N LEU A 41 4.66 14.24 -26.33
CA LEU A 41 5.17 14.34 -24.96
C LEU A 41 4.89 15.71 -24.33
N ARG A 42 5.01 16.81 -25.09
CA ARG A 42 4.63 18.16 -24.62
C ARG A 42 3.13 18.28 -24.36
N ALA A 43 2.29 17.64 -25.17
CA ALA A 43 0.85 17.58 -24.92
C ALA A 43 0.52 16.80 -23.63
N LEU A 44 1.22 15.68 -23.37
CA LEU A 44 1.07 14.93 -22.13
C LEU A 44 1.53 15.74 -20.91
N GLU A 45 2.66 16.44 -21.01
CA GLU A 45 3.14 17.34 -19.94
C GLU A 45 2.09 18.39 -19.57
N SER A 46 1.41 18.98 -20.56
CA SER A 46 0.34 19.94 -20.31
C SER A 46 -0.93 19.31 -19.73
N LYS A 47 -1.25 18.06 -20.09
CA LYS A 47 -2.48 17.37 -19.66
C LYS A 47 -2.34 16.75 -18.26
N TYR A 48 -1.17 16.23 -17.94
CA TYR A 48 -0.85 15.49 -16.71
C TYR A 48 0.16 16.27 -15.87
N ASP A 49 -0.08 17.58 -15.72
CA ASP A 49 0.81 18.48 -14.97
C ASP A 49 1.16 17.89 -13.59
N GLY A 50 2.41 18.06 -13.15
CA GLY A 50 3.00 17.33 -12.03
C GLY A 50 3.36 15.88 -12.37
N PHE A 51 2.36 15.03 -12.60
CA PHE A 51 2.56 13.59 -12.79
C PHE A 51 3.47 13.24 -13.98
N PHE A 52 3.37 13.95 -15.10
CA PHE A 52 4.25 13.68 -16.26
C PHE A 52 5.72 13.81 -15.88
N ARG A 53 6.07 14.81 -15.08
CA ARG A 53 7.44 15.02 -14.60
C ARG A 53 7.87 13.89 -13.67
N ASP A 54 7.03 13.49 -12.74
CA ASP A 54 7.29 12.35 -11.85
C ASP A 54 7.49 11.06 -12.65
N PHE A 55 6.65 10.82 -13.65
CA PHE A 55 6.76 9.66 -14.52
C PHE A 55 8.08 9.65 -15.30
N MET A 56 8.43 10.75 -15.96
CA MET A 56 9.65 10.83 -16.77
C MET A 56 10.92 10.73 -15.91
N ILE A 57 10.97 11.46 -14.80
CA ILE A 57 12.21 11.60 -14.00
C ILE A 57 12.31 10.53 -12.93
N ASN A 58 11.28 10.37 -12.11
CA ASN A 58 11.34 9.53 -10.91
C ASN A 58 10.98 8.07 -11.21
N ILE A 59 10.12 7.81 -12.20
CA ILE A 59 9.69 6.45 -12.57
C ILE A 59 10.54 5.87 -13.71
N LEU A 60 10.76 6.63 -14.80
CA LEU A 60 11.59 6.17 -15.93
C LEU A 60 13.08 6.47 -15.76
N GLY A 61 13.48 7.31 -14.81
CA GLY A 61 14.89 7.69 -14.63
C GLY A 61 15.45 8.54 -15.77
N LEU A 62 14.60 9.24 -16.52
CA LEU A 62 15.00 10.02 -17.69
C LEU A 62 15.16 11.51 -17.35
N PRO A 63 16.10 12.22 -17.99
CA PRO A 63 16.21 13.66 -17.81
C PRO A 63 15.01 14.39 -18.43
N PRO A 64 14.74 15.64 -18.02
CA PRO A 64 13.67 16.45 -18.60
C PRO A 64 13.69 16.48 -20.13
N ILE A 65 12.50 16.49 -20.73
CA ILE A 65 12.36 16.49 -22.18
C ILE A 65 12.72 17.87 -22.77
N SER A 66 13.44 17.85 -23.88
CA SER A 66 13.62 18.98 -24.78
C SER A 66 13.59 18.46 -26.22
N ASP A 67 13.39 19.35 -27.19
CA ASP A 67 13.39 19.03 -28.62
C ASP A 67 14.75 18.52 -29.12
N THR A 68 15.82 18.78 -28.38
CA THR A 68 17.18 18.32 -28.66
C THR A 68 17.60 17.08 -27.83
N SER A 69 16.72 16.56 -26.95
CA SER A 69 17.01 15.42 -26.07
C SER A 69 16.92 14.06 -26.78
N VAL A 70 17.81 13.82 -27.76
CA VAL A 70 17.82 12.59 -28.59
C VAL A 70 17.85 11.31 -27.74
N ALA A 71 18.64 11.28 -26.67
CA ALA A 71 18.74 10.13 -25.76
C ALA A 71 17.40 9.85 -25.05
N THR A 72 16.75 10.88 -24.48
CA THR A 72 15.44 10.75 -23.82
C THR A 72 14.37 10.26 -24.79
N LEU A 73 14.29 10.86 -25.98
CA LEU A 73 13.32 10.45 -27.00
C LEU A 73 13.56 9.01 -27.48
N THR A 74 14.82 8.59 -27.56
CA THR A 74 15.18 7.20 -27.89
C THR A 74 14.78 6.24 -26.78
N ALA A 75 15.02 6.58 -25.52
CA ALA A 75 14.63 5.78 -24.37
C ALA A 75 13.10 5.64 -24.27
N VAL A 76 12.34 6.72 -24.47
CA VAL A 76 10.87 6.69 -24.53
C VAL A 76 10.40 5.77 -25.66
N ARG A 77 10.95 5.92 -26.87
CA ARG A 77 10.60 5.05 -28.00
C ARG A 77 10.83 3.58 -27.68
N LYS A 78 11.98 3.28 -27.07
CA LYS A 78 12.32 1.91 -26.64
C LYS A 78 11.35 1.39 -25.59
N PHE A 79 11.04 2.19 -24.56
CA PHE A 79 10.08 1.81 -23.52
C PHE A 79 8.69 1.52 -24.11
N LEU A 80 8.17 2.38 -24.99
CA LEU A 80 6.89 2.19 -25.67
C LEU A 80 6.82 0.86 -26.43
N SER A 81 7.94 0.46 -27.06
CA SER A 81 8.06 -0.81 -27.78
C SER A 81 8.16 -2.00 -26.81
N ASP A 82 9.10 -1.94 -25.87
CA ASP A 82 9.44 -3.05 -24.97
C ASP A 82 8.28 -3.37 -24.01
N TYR A 83 7.52 -2.37 -23.57
CA TYR A 83 6.40 -2.51 -22.65
C TYR A 83 5.04 -2.64 -23.34
N ARG A 84 4.98 -2.67 -24.67
CA ARG A 84 3.73 -2.84 -25.44
C ARG A 84 2.94 -4.10 -25.03
N PRO A 85 3.57 -5.30 -24.90
CA PRO A 85 2.83 -6.49 -24.51
C PRO A 85 2.21 -6.38 -23.10
N LEU A 86 2.90 -5.70 -22.20
CA LEU A 86 2.41 -5.45 -20.84
C LEU A 86 1.19 -4.53 -20.87
N LYS A 87 1.24 -3.46 -21.67
CA LYS A 87 0.11 -2.58 -21.92
C LYS A 87 -1.08 -3.33 -22.51
N ASP A 88 -0.86 -4.18 -23.51
CA ASP A 88 -1.95 -4.95 -24.12
C ASP A 88 -2.63 -5.90 -23.11
N SER A 89 -1.87 -6.46 -22.16
CA SER A 89 -2.42 -7.22 -21.03
C SER A 89 -3.18 -6.34 -20.04
N ALA A 90 -2.62 -5.19 -19.66
CA ALA A 90 -3.23 -4.25 -18.75
C ALA A 90 -4.57 -3.70 -19.29
N ASP A 91 -4.67 -3.43 -20.59
CA ASP A 91 -5.91 -2.97 -21.22
C ASP A 91 -7.06 -3.96 -21.10
N LYS A 92 -6.77 -5.27 -21.10
CA LYS A 92 -7.78 -6.32 -20.94
C LYS A 92 -8.30 -6.36 -19.51
N ILE A 93 -7.40 -6.22 -18.54
CA ILE A 93 -7.72 -6.28 -17.11
C ILE A 93 -8.40 -4.98 -16.66
N PHE A 94 -7.88 -3.85 -17.11
CA PHE A 94 -8.33 -2.50 -16.78
C PHE A 94 -9.08 -1.84 -17.94
N ALA A 95 -9.90 -2.62 -18.66
CA ALA A 95 -10.78 -2.11 -19.72
C ALA A 95 -11.68 -0.99 -19.17
N SER A 96 -12.18 -1.18 -17.95
CA SER A 96 -12.80 -0.17 -17.10
C SER A 96 -12.02 -0.03 -15.79
N PHE A 97 -12.00 1.18 -15.23
CA PHE A 97 -11.42 1.45 -13.91
C PHE A 97 -12.49 1.87 -12.88
N ASN A 98 -13.78 1.81 -13.26
CA ASN A 98 -14.87 2.40 -12.48
C ASN A 98 -15.04 1.74 -11.10
N THR A 99 -14.87 0.41 -10.99
CA THR A 99 -14.98 -0.30 -9.71
C THR A 99 -13.88 0.16 -8.76
N THR A 100 -12.62 0.16 -9.22
CA THR A 100 -11.47 0.62 -8.44
C THR A 100 -11.59 2.10 -8.06
N GLU A 101 -12.01 2.96 -8.99
CA GLU A 101 -12.30 4.38 -8.71
C GLU A 101 -13.37 4.53 -7.63
N SER A 102 -14.46 3.76 -7.71
CA SER A 102 -15.53 3.80 -6.71
C SER A 102 -15.06 3.36 -5.32
N GLU A 103 -14.21 2.35 -5.24
CA GLU A 103 -13.63 1.88 -3.97
C GLU A 103 -12.65 2.90 -3.38
N ILE A 104 -11.78 3.50 -4.20
CA ILE A 104 -10.90 4.60 -3.78
C ILE A 104 -11.73 5.78 -3.29
N LYS A 105 -12.76 6.18 -4.06
CA LYS A 105 -13.67 7.26 -3.68
C LYS A 105 -14.33 7.00 -2.34
N LYS A 106 -14.80 5.78 -2.10
CA LYS A 106 -15.37 5.39 -0.79
C LYS A 106 -14.35 5.52 0.34
N GLY A 107 -13.10 5.10 0.09
CA GLY A 107 -12.01 5.29 1.05
C GLY A 107 -11.72 6.76 1.36
N LEU A 108 -11.74 7.62 0.33
CA LEU A 108 -11.59 9.08 0.49
C LEU A 108 -12.78 9.72 1.24
N GLN A 109 -13.98 9.16 1.15
CA GLN A 109 -15.13 9.60 1.96
C GLN A 109 -14.90 9.31 3.46
N TYR A 110 -14.44 8.10 3.78
CA TYR A 110 -14.04 7.76 5.16
C TYR A 110 -12.87 8.63 5.64
N LEU A 111 -11.89 8.89 4.78
CA LEU A 111 -10.78 9.79 5.09
C LEU A 111 -11.28 11.18 5.45
N LYS A 112 -12.18 11.75 4.65
CA LYS A 112 -12.75 13.07 4.93
C LYS A 112 -13.62 13.10 6.19
N HIS A 113 -14.30 12.00 6.52
CA HIS A 113 -15.02 11.86 7.79
C HIS A 113 -14.06 11.88 8.99
N TYR A 114 -13.02 11.05 8.95
CA TYR A 114 -12.11 10.88 10.08
C TYR A 114 -10.99 11.92 10.15
N PHE A 115 -10.63 12.57 9.04
CA PHE A 115 -9.53 13.52 8.91
C PHE A 115 -9.93 14.68 7.98
N PRO A 116 -10.91 15.51 8.37
CA PRO A 116 -11.48 16.54 7.49
C PRO A 116 -10.48 17.63 7.05
N ASP A 117 -9.40 17.82 7.81
CA ASP A 117 -8.34 18.79 7.50
C ASP A 117 -7.32 18.28 6.47
N TYR A 118 -7.33 16.98 6.17
CA TYR A 118 -6.44 16.40 5.18
C TYR A 118 -6.88 16.76 3.76
N LYS A 119 -5.94 17.30 2.97
CA LYS A 119 -6.20 17.68 1.57
C LYS A 119 -5.96 16.48 0.66
N ALA A 120 -7.00 15.68 0.48
CA ALA A 120 -6.93 14.52 -0.41
C ALA A 120 -6.69 14.93 -1.88
N PRO A 121 -5.94 14.12 -2.65
CA PRO A 121 -5.79 14.32 -4.08
C PRO A 121 -7.15 14.15 -4.80
N GLN A 122 -7.35 14.93 -5.86
CA GLN A 122 -8.58 14.90 -6.67
C GLN A 122 -8.43 14.06 -7.94
N LYS A 123 -7.25 13.50 -8.19
CA LYS A 123 -6.95 12.71 -9.37
C LYS A 123 -6.47 11.33 -8.97
N ILE A 124 -6.88 10.34 -9.74
CA ILE A 124 -6.21 9.04 -9.82
C ILE A 124 -5.54 8.99 -11.18
N VAL A 125 -4.24 8.72 -11.24
CA VAL A 125 -3.52 8.61 -12.51
C VAL A 125 -3.03 7.19 -12.68
N THR A 126 -3.58 6.46 -13.64
CA THR A 126 -3.07 5.12 -13.95
C THR A 126 -1.91 5.21 -14.92
N PHE A 127 -0.85 4.44 -14.69
CA PHE A 127 0.31 4.39 -15.56
C PHE A 127 0.83 2.96 -15.72
N ILE A 128 1.71 2.76 -16.69
CA ILE A 128 2.54 1.56 -16.80
C ILE A 128 4.00 2.01 -16.71
N GLY A 129 4.65 1.61 -15.63
CA GLY A 129 6.05 1.86 -15.38
C GLY A 129 6.93 0.63 -15.65
N PRO A 130 8.24 0.77 -15.46
CA PRO A 130 9.17 -0.35 -15.39
C PRO A 130 8.70 -1.41 -14.39
N MET A 131 9.05 -2.67 -14.63
CA MET A 131 8.66 -3.75 -13.70
C MET A 131 9.27 -3.59 -12.31
N ASP A 132 10.42 -2.93 -12.20
CA ASP A 132 11.10 -2.58 -10.94
C ASP A 132 10.63 -1.27 -10.31
N ALA A 133 9.62 -0.60 -10.88
CA ALA A 133 8.98 0.59 -10.29
C ALA A 133 8.12 0.18 -9.08
N PHE A 134 8.80 -0.03 -7.96
CA PHE A 134 8.26 -0.51 -6.69
C PHE A 134 8.85 0.30 -5.55
N TYR A 135 7.98 0.76 -4.67
CA TYR A 135 8.31 1.61 -3.54
C TYR A 135 8.01 0.89 -2.23
N GLU A 136 8.96 0.90 -1.30
CA GLU A 136 8.77 0.38 0.05
C GLU A 136 8.12 1.43 0.94
N ALA A 137 6.90 1.15 1.38
CA ALA A 137 6.11 2.02 2.24
C ALA A 137 5.98 1.43 3.66
N SER A 138 5.30 2.12 4.57
CA SER A 138 5.28 1.70 5.99
C SER A 138 4.56 0.36 6.24
N LEU A 139 3.59 0.02 5.39
CA LEU A 139 2.75 -1.19 5.44
C LEU A 139 3.03 -2.16 4.27
N GLY A 140 4.30 -2.20 3.85
CA GLY A 140 4.83 -3.04 2.77
C GLY A 140 5.05 -2.28 1.47
N GLY A 141 5.65 -2.92 0.48
CA GLY A 141 5.94 -2.30 -0.82
C GLY A 141 4.94 -2.62 -1.93
N TYR A 142 4.78 -1.69 -2.86
CA TYR A 142 3.87 -1.75 -4.01
C TYR A 142 4.24 -0.73 -5.10
N GLY A 143 3.53 -0.74 -6.24
CA GLY A 143 3.81 0.11 -7.42
C GLY A 143 2.99 1.40 -7.49
N ASP A 144 2.25 1.72 -6.44
CA ASP A 144 1.38 2.89 -6.35
C ASP A 144 2.05 3.98 -5.51
N VAL A 145 1.90 5.24 -5.89
CA VAL A 145 2.49 6.38 -5.17
C VAL A 145 1.49 7.51 -5.01
N LEU A 146 1.63 8.29 -3.95
CA LEU A 146 0.96 9.58 -3.80
C LEU A 146 1.90 10.66 -4.32
N THR A 147 1.48 11.38 -5.36
CA THR A 147 2.17 12.59 -5.82
C THR A 147 1.55 13.82 -5.15
N THR A 148 2.05 15.01 -5.47
CA THR A 148 1.52 16.27 -4.92
C THR A 148 0.03 16.46 -5.21
N ASP A 149 -0.49 15.91 -6.32
CA ASP A 149 -1.86 16.16 -6.77
C ASP A 149 -2.67 14.90 -7.15
N ALA A 150 -2.05 13.71 -7.14
CA ALA A 150 -2.69 12.48 -7.60
C ALA A 150 -2.32 11.23 -6.77
N LEU A 151 -3.27 10.30 -6.70
CA LEU A 151 -2.96 8.89 -6.44
C LEU A 151 -2.52 8.26 -7.78
N ALA A 152 -1.23 8.02 -7.94
CA ALA A 152 -0.71 7.36 -9.13
C ALA A 152 -0.66 5.84 -8.93
N THR A 153 -1.29 5.10 -9.86
CA THR A 153 -1.42 3.65 -9.79
C THR A 153 -0.63 2.96 -10.89
N GLY A 154 0.38 2.19 -10.50
CA GLY A 154 1.27 1.47 -11.41
C GLY A 154 0.68 0.13 -11.82
N LEU A 155 -0.10 0.10 -12.90
CA LEU A 155 -0.89 -1.09 -13.31
C LEU A 155 -0.03 -2.34 -13.55
N GLN A 156 1.27 -2.18 -13.84
CA GLN A 156 2.21 -3.28 -14.06
C GLN A 156 2.35 -4.23 -12.85
N LEU A 157 2.02 -3.78 -11.63
CA LEU A 157 2.04 -4.60 -10.42
C LEU A 157 0.62 -4.96 -9.93
N HIS A 158 -0.38 -4.92 -10.80
CA HIS A 158 -1.77 -5.25 -10.49
C HIS A 158 -2.45 -6.15 -11.55
N LEU A 159 -1.67 -6.92 -12.32
CA LEU A 159 -2.20 -7.72 -13.43
C LEU A 159 -2.81 -9.07 -13.02
N GLY A 160 -2.98 -9.28 -11.71
CA GLY A 160 -3.45 -10.53 -11.13
C GLY A 160 -2.28 -11.42 -10.74
N SER A 161 -2.42 -12.12 -9.62
CA SER A 161 -1.35 -12.93 -9.03
C SER A 161 -0.86 -14.07 -9.94
N GLN A 162 -1.64 -14.44 -10.95
CA GLN A 162 -1.30 -15.48 -11.93
C GLN A 162 -0.72 -14.92 -13.24
N PHE A 163 -0.45 -13.63 -13.32
CA PHE A 163 0.17 -13.04 -14.51
C PHE A 163 1.56 -13.66 -14.73
N SER A 164 1.81 -14.15 -15.95
CA SER A 164 2.95 -15.03 -16.27
C SER A 164 4.31 -14.42 -15.95
N PHE A 165 4.45 -13.11 -16.11
CA PHE A 165 5.70 -12.42 -15.77
C PHE A 165 6.08 -12.60 -14.30
N TYR A 166 5.11 -12.50 -13.38
CA TYR A 166 5.36 -12.63 -11.94
C TYR A 166 5.91 -14.02 -11.57
N HIS A 167 5.59 -15.05 -12.36
CA HIS A 167 6.07 -16.43 -12.16
C HIS A 167 7.34 -16.77 -12.96
N SER A 168 7.82 -15.85 -13.80
CA SER A 168 9.07 -16.04 -14.54
C SER A 168 10.28 -15.94 -13.60
N PRO A 169 11.45 -16.49 -13.97
CA PRO A 169 12.68 -16.33 -13.19
C PRO A 169 13.03 -14.86 -12.91
N MET A 170 12.80 -13.97 -13.89
CA MET A 170 13.04 -12.54 -13.73
C MET A 170 12.03 -11.89 -12.78
N GLY A 171 10.75 -12.26 -12.90
CA GLY A 171 9.70 -11.78 -12.00
C GLY A 171 9.93 -12.21 -10.56
N GLN A 172 10.30 -13.47 -10.32
CA GLN A 172 10.61 -13.99 -8.98
C GLN A 172 11.93 -13.44 -8.40
N ALA A 173 12.88 -13.04 -9.26
CA ALA A 173 14.08 -12.34 -8.83
C ALA A 173 13.80 -10.92 -8.33
N LEU A 174 12.81 -10.23 -8.94
CA LEU A 174 12.35 -8.92 -8.47
C LEU A 174 11.41 -9.05 -7.26
N TYR A 175 10.43 -9.94 -7.37
CA TYR A 175 9.32 -10.09 -6.43
C TYR A 175 9.04 -11.57 -6.17
N PRO A 176 9.61 -12.15 -5.10
CA PRO A 176 9.27 -13.49 -4.67
C PRO A 176 7.76 -13.65 -4.46
N ASP A 177 7.25 -14.88 -4.57
CA ASP A 177 5.80 -15.19 -4.50
C ASP A 177 5.07 -14.56 -3.30
N TYR A 178 5.70 -14.52 -2.12
CA TYR A 178 5.10 -13.89 -0.94
C TYR A 178 4.85 -12.37 -1.10
N ILE A 179 5.50 -11.71 -2.06
CA ILE A 179 5.20 -10.33 -2.48
C ILE A 179 4.23 -10.35 -3.66
N SER A 180 4.59 -11.03 -4.76
CA SER A 180 3.88 -10.93 -6.04
C SER A 180 2.47 -11.53 -6.05
N ARG A 181 2.14 -12.40 -5.09
CA ARG A 181 0.75 -12.86 -4.86
C ARG A 181 -0.23 -11.72 -4.57
N ARG A 182 0.26 -10.55 -4.13
CA ARG A 182 -0.55 -9.34 -3.84
C ARG A 182 -0.77 -8.46 -5.07
N PHE A 183 -0.14 -8.79 -6.20
CA PHE A 183 -0.23 -8.00 -7.43
C PHE A 183 -1.55 -8.26 -8.16
N THR A 184 -2.64 -7.80 -7.55
CA THR A 184 -4.02 -7.98 -8.02
C THR A 184 -4.72 -6.63 -8.16
N PRO A 185 -5.77 -6.51 -9.01
CA PRO A 185 -6.53 -5.27 -9.10
C PRO A 185 -7.14 -4.83 -7.76
N GLY A 186 -7.56 -5.79 -6.92
CA GLY A 186 -8.18 -5.52 -5.63
C GLY A 186 -7.25 -4.92 -4.57
N SER A 187 -5.93 -4.95 -4.77
CA SER A 187 -5.00 -4.28 -3.85
C SER A 187 -4.86 -2.77 -4.12
N ILE A 188 -5.27 -2.27 -5.28
CA ILE A 188 -5.11 -0.86 -5.66
C ILE A 188 -5.76 0.09 -4.64
N PRO A 189 -7.06 -0.05 -4.28
CA PRO A 189 -7.68 0.89 -3.34
C PRO A 189 -7.03 0.84 -1.94
N VAL A 190 -6.58 -0.34 -1.52
CA VAL A 190 -5.89 -0.54 -0.25
C VAL A 190 -4.54 0.19 -0.26
N ASN A 191 -3.75 0.04 -1.32
CA ASN A 191 -2.47 0.71 -1.48
C ASN A 191 -2.63 2.24 -1.57
N CYS A 192 -3.65 2.74 -2.27
CA CYS A 192 -3.97 4.16 -2.27
C CYS A 192 -4.22 4.70 -0.86
N MET A 193 -4.98 3.97 -0.03
CA MET A 193 -5.21 4.39 1.37
C MET A 193 -3.95 4.26 2.22
N LYS A 194 -3.08 3.27 1.98
CA LYS A 194 -1.77 3.15 2.64
C LYS A 194 -0.87 4.36 2.35
N ASN A 195 -0.78 4.78 1.09
CA ASN A 195 -0.02 5.97 0.69
C ASN A 195 -0.52 7.24 1.39
N ILE A 196 -1.84 7.42 1.47
CA ILE A 196 -2.45 8.54 2.20
C ILE A 196 -2.10 8.49 3.69
N ILE A 197 -2.12 7.30 4.30
CA ILE A 197 -1.75 7.15 5.72
C ILE A 197 -0.29 7.53 5.94
N ASP A 198 0.61 7.20 5.01
CA ASP A 198 2.03 7.53 5.13
C ASP A 198 2.30 9.04 5.02
N ASP A 199 1.55 9.74 4.18
CA ASP A 199 1.59 11.21 4.08
C ASP A 199 0.93 11.89 5.30
N LEU A 200 -0.24 11.40 5.72
CA LEU A 200 -0.96 11.87 6.89
C LEU A 200 -0.18 11.66 8.19
N TYR A 201 0.57 10.55 8.28
CA TYR A 201 1.30 10.11 9.46
C TYR A 201 2.69 9.56 9.12
N PRO A 202 3.67 10.44 8.85
CA PRO A 202 5.04 10.04 8.55
C PRO A 202 5.66 9.17 9.65
N GLU A 203 6.46 8.17 9.28
CA GLU A 203 7.08 7.24 10.23
C GLU A 203 7.98 7.95 11.26
N LYS A 204 7.78 7.61 12.54
CA LYS A 204 8.56 8.11 13.68
C LYS A 204 9.06 6.94 14.53
N ILE A 205 9.68 5.96 13.86
CA ILE A 205 10.11 4.68 14.46
C ILE A 205 11.59 4.62 14.81
N VAL A 206 12.40 5.58 14.33
CA VAL A 206 13.85 5.59 14.55
C VAL A 206 14.18 5.65 16.04
N GLY A 207 15.01 4.72 16.51
CA GLY A 207 15.45 4.63 17.90
C GLY A 207 14.41 4.06 18.87
N LYS A 208 13.21 3.70 18.40
CA LYS A 208 12.17 3.10 19.26
C LYS A 208 12.37 1.59 19.44
N PRO A 209 12.01 1.02 20.60
CA PRO A 209 12.04 -0.42 20.81
C PRO A 209 11.00 -1.15 19.95
N LEU A 210 11.19 -2.46 19.75
CA LEU A 210 10.35 -3.31 18.90
C LEU A 210 8.85 -3.15 19.17
N VAL A 211 8.42 -3.18 20.42
CA VAL A 211 6.99 -3.09 20.77
C VAL A 211 6.36 -1.75 20.35
N GLU A 212 7.12 -0.66 20.46
CA GLU A 212 6.63 0.64 20.02
C GLU A 212 6.54 0.71 18.50
N GLN A 213 7.51 0.15 17.78
CA GLN A 213 7.45 0.07 16.32
C GLN A 213 6.31 -0.82 15.83
N MET A 214 6.05 -1.94 16.51
CA MET A 214 4.86 -2.77 16.28
C MET A 214 3.59 -1.93 16.42
N ILE A 215 3.44 -1.20 17.52
CA ILE A 215 2.27 -0.35 17.78
C ILE A 215 2.15 0.77 16.74
N GLU A 216 3.25 1.39 16.34
CA GLU A 216 3.26 2.40 15.28
C GLU A 216 2.74 1.85 13.94
N LYS A 217 3.16 0.64 13.54
CA LYS A 217 2.60 -0.04 12.38
C LYS A 217 1.14 -0.47 12.61
N GLY A 218 0.81 -0.91 13.82
CA GLY A 218 -0.53 -1.28 14.25
C GLY A 218 -1.54 -0.13 14.16
N LYS A 219 -1.12 1.09 14.52
CA LYS A 219 -1.93 2.30 14.35
C LYS A 219 -2.30 2.50 12.90
N ARG A 220 -1.32 2.41 11.99
CA ARG A 220 -1.53 2.59 10.55
C ARG A 220 -2.50 1.54 10.01
N LEU A 221 -2.34 0.27 10.38
CA LEU A 221 -3.25 -0.78 9.96
C LEU A 221 -4.65 -0.62 10.57
N TYR A 222 -4.76 -0.12 11.80
CA TYR A 222 -6.05 0.23 12.40
C TYR A 222 -6.74 1.39 11.66
N ILE A 223 -6.00 2.45 11.28
CA ILE A 223 -6.55 3.53 10.45
C ILE A 223 -6.99 2.99 9.10
N LEU A 224 -6.17 2.16 8.45
CA LEU A 224 -6.50 1.53 7.16
C LEU A 224 -7.82 0.74 7.25
N ASP A 225 -8.00 -0.03 8.33
CA ASP A 225 -9.24 -0.77 8.58
C ASP A 225 -10.48 0.14 8.65
N LYS A 226 -10.32 1.36 9.20
CA LYS A 226 -11.40 2.37 9.24
C LYS A 226 -11.60 3.12 7.92
N LEU A 227 -10.55 3.29 7.11
CA LEU A 227 -10.64 3.94 5.81
C LEU A 227 -11.22 3.03 4.72
N ILE A 228 -10.98 1.71 4.80
CA ILE A 228 -11.47 0.75 3.81
C ILE A 228 -12.10 -0.50 4.46
N PRO A 229 -13.19 -0.34 5.24
CA PRO A 229 -13.75 -1.42 6.04
C PRO A 229 -14.27 -2.61 5.21
N ALA A 230 -14.65 -2.38 3.96
CA ALA A 230 -15.16 -3.42 3.06
C ALA A 230 -14.07 -4.32 2.46
N ALA A 231 -12.79 -3.93 2.51
CA ALA A 231 -11.70 -4.78 2.01
C ALA A 231 -11.42 -5.93 3.00
N ASP A 232 -11.04 -7.10 2.48
CA ASP A 232 -10.62 -8.22 3.31
C ASP A 232 -9.36 -7.88 4.10
N ASP A 233 -9.31 -8.31 5.36
CA ASP A 233 -8.14 -8.14 6.23
C ASP A 233 -6.87 -8.73 5.63
N THR A 234 -6.99 -9.83 4.87
CA THR A 234 -5.87 -10.46 4.15
C THR A 234 -5.25 -9.52 3.11
N VAL A 235 -6.03 -8.66 2.46
CA VAL A 235 -5.54 -7.66 1.50
C VAL A 235 -4.93 -6.47 2.26
N LYS A 236 -5.56 -6.00 3.34
CA LYS A 236 -5.06 -4.90 4.18
C LYS A 236 -3.68 -5.21 4.77
N ILE A 237 -3.57 -6.33 5.49
CA ILE A 237 -2.33 -6.77 6.16
C ILE A 237 -1.34 -7.45 5.21
N GLY A 238 -1.82 -7.96 4.07
CA GLY A 238 -1.00 -8.63 3.08
C GLY A 238 -0.61 -10.07 3.46
N TYR A 239 -1.35 -10.74 4.34
CA TYR A 239 -1.17 -12.15 4.70
C TYR A 239 -2.08 -13.05 3.86
N THR A 240 -1.69 -14.31 3.66
CA THR A 240 -2.63 -15.31 3.13
C THR A 240 -3.73 -15.60 4.15
N SER A 241 -4.87 -16.10 3.69
CA SER A 241 -5.97 -16.50 4.58
C SER A 241 -5.54 -17.53 5.63
N ASN A 242 -4.62 -18.44 5.29
CA ASN A 242 -4.09 -19.43 6.24
C ASN A 242 -3.15 -18.78 7.26
N GLN A 243 -2.26 -17.89 6.82
CA GLN A 243 -1.38 -17.13 7.71
C GLN A 243 -2.19 -16.32 8.72
N LEU A 244 -3.19 -15.55 8.25
CA LEU A 244 -4.01 -14.70 9.13
C LEU A 244 -4.84 -15.55 10.12
N LYS A 245 -5.46 -16.64 9.66
CA LYS A 245 -6.16 -17.58 10.56
C LYS A 245 -5.20 -18.19 11.58
N GLY A 246 -3.99 -18.56 11.17
CA GLY A 246 -2.94 -19.08 12.03
C GLY A 246 -2.51 -18.07 13.09
N CYS A 247 -2.37 -16.80 12.73
CA CYS A 247 -2.06 -15.71 13.66
C CYS A 247 -3.14 -15.57 14.74
N TYR A 248 -4.42 -15.53 14.37
CA TYR A 248 -5.51 -15.47 15.35
C TYR A 248 -5.57 -16.72 16.24
N ALA A 249 -5.39 -17.91 15.67
CA ALA A 249 -5.42 -19.17 16.42
C ALA A 249 -4.25 -19.30 17.41
N ASN A 250 -3.14 -18.58 17.19
CA ASN A 250 -1.91 -18.67 17.98
C ASN A 250 -1.51 -17.33 18.61
N GLU A 251 -2.42 -16.37 18.73
CA GLU A 251 -2.12 -15.00 19.19
C GLU A 251 -1.41 -14.99 20.55
N GLY A 252 -1.87 -15.81 21.51
CA GLY A 252 -1.22 -16.02 22.80
C GLY A 252 0.21 -16.56 22.71
N ARG A 253 0.44 -17.55 21.84
CA ARG A 253 1.78 -18.14 21.62
C ARG A 253 2.75 -17.13 20.99
N ILE A 254 2.28 -16.37 19.99
CA ILE A 254 3.07 -15.32 19.33
C ILE A 254 3.44 -14.24 20.34
N TRP A 255 2.50 -13.80 21.17
CA TRP A 255 2.77 -12.83 22.22
C TRP A 255 3.77 -13.35 23.26
N ASN A 256 3.59 -14.60 23.71
CA ASN A 256 4.49 -15.23 24.68
C ASN A 256 5.92 -15.40 24.14
N PHE A 257 6.08 -15.62 22.83
CA PHE A 257 7.40 -15.65 22.19
C PHE A 257 8.16 -14.33 22.38
N PHE A 258 7.52 -13.18 22.15
CA PHE A 258 8.17 -11.88 22.37
C PHE A 258 8.49 -11.62 23.84
N LEU A 259 7.62 -12.04 24.76
CA LEU A 259 7.81 -11.89 26.20
C LEU A 259 8.98 -12.74 26.73
N THR A 260 8.97 -14.03 26.43
CA THR A 260 9.93 -14.99 26.99
C THR A 260 11.36 -14.73 26.50
N ASN A 261 11.50 -14.19 25.28
CA ASN A 261 12.78 -13.81 24.71
C ASN A 261 13.20 -12.36 25.03
N ASN A 262 12.42 -11.62 25.83
CA ASN A 262 12.66 -10.21 26.17
C ASN A 262 12.80 -9.28 24.94
N PHE A 263 12.17 -9.63 23.81
CA PHE A 263 12.33 -8.89 22.56
C PHE A 263 11.55 -7.57 22.53
N LEU A 264 10.52 -7.39 23.35
CA LEU A 264 9.68 -6.19 23.29
C LEU A 264 10.45 -4.87 23.39
N LEU A 265 11.51 -4.84 24.22
CA LEU A 265 12.32 -3.65 24.46
C LEU A 265 13.61 -3.61 23.63
N THR A 266 13.81 -4.56 22.71
CA THR A 266 15.00 -4.57 21.86
C THR A 266 14.96 -3.41 20.88
N ASN A 267 16.14 -2.85 20.60
CA ASN A 267 16.39 -1.90 19.51
C ASN A 267 17.44 -2.43 18.52
N ASP A 268 17.77 -3.72 18.61
CA ASP A 268 18.72 -4.37 17.70
C ASP A 268 18.18 -4.36 16.26
N PRO A 269 18.91 -3.77 15.28
CA PRO A 269 18.41 -3.65 13.91
C PRO A 269 18.12 -5.00 13.23
N ALA A 270 18.86 -6.06 13.55
CA ALA A 270 18.63 -7.38 12.96
C ALA A 270 17.33 -7.99 13.49
N GLN A 271 17.09 -7.92 14.81
CA GLN A 271 15.83 -8.35 15.41
C GLN A 271 14.64 -7.53 14.93
N LEU A 272 14.78 -6.21 14.85
CA LEU A 272 13.74 -5.33 14.28
C LEU A 272 13.39 -5.77 12.85
N LYS A 273 14.39 -6.00 12.01
CA LYS A 273 14.19 -6.48 10.64
C LYS A 273 13.50 -7.85 10.61
N SER A 274 13.93 -8.80 11.44
CA SER A 274 13.35 -10.16 11.48
C SER A 274 11.86 -10.19 11.78
N TYR A 275 11.35 -9.23 12.56
CA TYR A 275 9.95 -9.23 13.01
C TYR A 275 9.07 -8.14 12.39
N LEU A 276 9.66 -7.12 11.75
CA LEU A 276 8.92 -5.98 11.16
C LEU A 276 9.10 -5.80 9.65
N ALA A 277 10.05 -6.51 9.03
CA ALA A 277 10.24 -6.45 7.57
C ALA A 277 9.45 -7.55 6.86
N GLU A 278 9.16 -7.31 5.58
CA GLU A 278 8.60 -8.31 4.67
C GLU A 278 9.54 -9.52 4.58
N SER A 279 8.97 -10.71 4.80
CA SER A 279 9.65 -12.00 4.66
C SER A 279 8.58 -13.07 4.39
N PRO A 280 8.95 -14.23 3.81
CA PRO A 280 7.99 -15.29 3.58
C PRO A 280 7.45 -15.88 4.90
N THR A 281 8.30 -15.95 5.93
CA THR A 281 7.97 -16.54 7.23
C THR A 281 8.71 -15.86 8.39
N THR A 282 8.21 -16.10 9.61
CA THR A 282 8.97 -15.96 10.86
C THR A 282 9.28 -17.36 11.40
N ALA A 283 10.48 -17.86 11.11
CA ALA A 283 10.84 -19.27 11.30
C ALA A 283 10.72 -19.74 12.77
N GLU A 284 11.02 -18.88 13.73
CA GLU A 284 10.99 -19.19 15.16
C GLU A 284 9.58 -19.49 15.69
N LEU A 285 8.54 -19.03 14.98
CA LEU A 285 7.15 -19.28 15.32
C LEU A 285 6.60 -20.56 14.68
N GLY A 286 7.37 -21.19 13.79
CA GLY A 286 7.05 -22.44 13.11
C GLY A 286 6.57 -22.25 11.68
N GLU A 287 6.31 -23.38 11.02
CA GLU A 287 5.81 -23.40 9.64
C GLU A 287 4.46 -22.69 9.52
N GLY A 288 4.31 -21.84 8.51
CA GLY A 288 3.07 -21.09 8.26
C GLY A 288 2.94 -19.76 9.02
N ALA A 289 3.84 -19.43 9.95
CA ALA A 289 3.89 -18.08 10.53
C ALA A 289 4.34 -17.06 9.47
N PRO A 290 3.55 -16.01 9.18
CA PRO A 290 3.93 -15.00 8.19
C PRO A 290 5.16 -14.22 8.65
N GLY A 291 5.90 -13.68 7.69
CA GLY A 291 6.83 -12.58 7.95
C GLY A 291 6.12 -11.33 8.44
N ASN A 292 6.92 -10.33 8.86
CA ASN A 292 6.39 -9.09 9.43
C ASN A 292 5.36 -9.35 10.56
N ILE A 293 5.59 -10.37 11.39
CA ILE A 293 4.63 -10.81 12.41
C ILE A 293 4.31 -9.70 13.43
N GLY A 294 5.25 -8.77 13.63
CA GLY A 294 5.07 -7.62 14.50
C GLY A 294 3.97 -6.67 14.03
N LEU A 295 3.66 -6.62 12.73
CA LEU A 295 2.52 -5.88 12.21
C LEU A 295 1.19 -6.40 12.78
N PHE A 296 1.00 -7.73 12.77
CA PHE A 296 -0.18 -8.36 13.35
C PHE A 296 -0.28 -8.08 14.86
N VAL A 297 0.81 -8.31 15.61
CA VAL A 297 0.82 -8.09 17.07
C VAL A 297 0.51 -6.63 17.40
N GLY A 298 1.15 -5.69 16.71
CA GLY A 298 0.89 -4.26 16.88
C GLY A 298 -0.55 -3.87 16.60
N TRP A 299 -1.14 -4.43 15.54
CA TRP A 299 -2.54 -4.20 15.20
C TRP A 299 -3.50 -4.70 16.28
N GLN A 300 -3.24 -5.89 16.84
CA GLN A 300 -4.04 -6.46 17.94
C GLN A 300 -3.91 -5.64 19.23
N ILE A 301 -2.71 -5.14 19.56
CA ILE A 301 -2.49 -4.23 20.70
C ILE A 301 -3.32 -2.95 20.53
N VAL A 302 -3.28 -2.33 19.35
CA VAL A 302 -4.03 -1.09 19.06
C VAL A 302 -5.54 -1.33 19.08
N LYS A 303 -6.03 -2.42 18.48
CA LYS A 303 -7.44 -2.84 18.59
C LYS A 303 -7.84 -2.95 20.06
N LYS A 304 -7.03 -3.64 20.87
CA LYS A 304 -7.31 -3.82 22.30
C LYS A 304 -7.35 -2.51 23.08
N TYR A 305 -6.48 -1.57 22.75
CA TYR A 305 -6.47 -0.24 23.34
C TYR A 305 -7.73 0.56 22.99
N MET A 306 -8.17 0.49 21.73
CA MET A 306 -9.34 1.23 21.23
C MET A 306 -10.67 0.62 21.69
N GLU A 307 -10.77 -0.70 21.86
CA GLU A 307 -11.98 -1.40 22.34
C GLU A 307 -12.57 -0.82 23.63
N LYS A 308 -11.73 -0.30 24.53
CA LYS A 308 -12.14 0.20 25.84
C LYS A 308 -12.34 1.72 25.87
N ARG A 309 -12.21 2.38 24.72
CA ARG A 309 -12.05 3.84 24.63
C ARG A 309 -12.80 4.42 23.42
N GLU A 310 -14.12 4.24 23.41
CA GLU A 310 -15.02 4.72 22.35
C GLU A 310 -14.94 6.25 22.10
N THR A 311 -14.42 7.03 23.06
CA THR A 311 -14.29 8.48 22.94
C THR A 311 -12.98 8.94 22.27
N ILE A 312 -12.01 8.05 22.02
CA ILE A 312 -10.76 8.42 21.36
C ILE A 312 -10.99 8.50 19.84
N SER A 313 -10.76 9.68 19.28
CA SER A 313 -10.75 9.89 17.83
C SER A 313 -9.52 9.27 17.16
N LEU A 314 -9.59 9.00 15.85
CA LEU A 314 -8.46 8.47 15.10
C LEU A 314 -7.26 9.43 15.08
N GLN A 315 -7.50 10.74 15.06
CA GLN A 315 -6.46 11.77 15.18
C GLN A 315 -5.76 11.70 16.54
N GLN A 316 -6.51 11.48 17.62
CA GLN A 316 -5.94 11.30 18.95
C GLN A 316 -5.12 10.01 19.03
N LEU A 317 -5.61 8.89 18.48
CA LEU A 317 -4.85 7.64 18.41
C LEU A 317 -3.48 7.82 17.75
N LEU A 318 -3.41 8.53 16.62
CA LEU A 318 -2.13 8.80 15.93
C LEU A 318 -1.18 9.67 16.77
N LYS A 319 -1.71 10.59 17.58
CA LYS A 319 -0.92 11.47 18.47
C LYS A 319 -0.49 10.80 19.77
N THR A 320 -1.23 9.80 20.24
CA THR A 320 -0.91 9.09 21.50
C THR A 320 0.41 8.35 21.35
N ASP A 321 1.31 8.51 22.32
CA ASP A 321 2.60 7.81 22.29
C ASP A 321 2.41 6.28 22.34
N ALA A 322 3.23 5.55 21.57
CA ALA A 322 3.16 4.10 21.48
C ALA A 322 3.36 3.41 22.83
N ARG A 323 4.18 3.98 23.73
CA ARG A 323 4.38 3.47 25.08
C ARG A 323 3.11 3.55 25.92
N ILE A 324 2.36 4.64 25.82
CA ILE A 324 1.08 4.81 26.51
C ILE A 324 0.10 3.74 26.03
N ILE A 325 0.00 3.52 24.71
CA ILE A 325 -0.87 2.48 24.14
C ILE A 325 -0.46 1.10 24.67
N PHE A 326 0.84 0.80 24.69
CA PHE A 326 1.34 -0.46 25.21
C PHE A 326 0.91 -0.68 26.66
N ASP A 327 1.22 0.28 27.54
CA ASP A 327 0.98 0.19 28.97
C ASP A 327 -0.53 0.13 29.30
N ASP A 328 -1.37 0.87 28.56
CA ASP A 328 -2.81 0.96 28.81
C ASP A 328 -3.64 -0.13 28.13
N SER A 329 -3.16 -0.72 27.03
CA SER A 329 -3.88 -1.80 26.33
C SER A 329 -4.15 -3.00 27.25
N LYS A 330 -3.26 -3.22 28.24
CA LYS A 330 -3.21 -4.43 29.08
C LYS A 330 -3.29 -5.70 28.21
N TYR A 331 -2.63 -5.66 27.06
CA TYR A 331 -2.68 -6.72 26.06
C TYR A 331 -2.17 -8.05 26.64
N ARG A 332 -3.09 -9.03 26.71
CA ARG A 332 -2.90 -10.38 27.25
C ARG A 332 -3.78 -11.36 26.45
N PRO A 333 -3.42 -11.67 25.20
CA PRO A 333 -4.15 -12.66 24.41
C PRO A 333 -4.11 -14.03 25.08
N LYS A 334 -5.17 -14.82 24.88
CA LYS A 334 -5.33 -16.15 25.46
C LYS A 334 -4.69 -17.24 24.62
#